data_AF-A0ABD5SGL5-F1
#
_entry.id   AF-A0ABD5SGL5-F1
#
_cell.length_a   1.000
_cell.length_b   1.000
_cell.length_c   1.000
_cell.angle_alpha   90.00
_cell.angle_beta   90.00
_cell.angle_gamma   90.00
#
_symmetry.space_group_name_H-M   'P 1'
#
loop_
_entity.id
_entity.type
_entity.pdbx_description
1 polymer ?
#
loop_
_entity_poly.entity_id
_entity_poly.type
_entity_poly.pdbx_seq_one_letter_code
_entity_poly.pdbx_strand_id
1 'polypeptide(L)' 'MTSPRRWFDSLPIERQVLVLALVLDPIGFAVGYLLGPSFGVDPIIEVTRLKPRPEGRGYSRQFLHNPPPMALPDI' A
#
# COMPACT_ATOMS: atom_id res chain seq x y z
N MET A 1 11.19 -35.10 -12.60
CA MET A 1 10.54 -35.09 -11.27
C MET A 1 11.43 -34.31 -10.31
N THR A 2 11.08 -33.07 -9.98
CA THR A 2 11.79 -32.28 -8.96
C THR A 2 11.38 -32.77 -7.58
N SER A 3 12.35 -33.10 -6.73
CA SER A 3 12.08 -33.53 -5.36
C SER A 3 11.60 -32.34 -4.51
N PRO A 4 10.75 -32.56 -3.50
CA PRO A 4 10.21 -31.48 -2.66
C PRO A 4 11.30 -30.61 -2.02
N ARG A 5 12.42 -31.23 -1.61
CA ARG A 5 13.59 -30.52 -1.07
C ARG A 5 14.23 -29.60 -2.10
N ARG A 6 14.46 -30.10 -3.31
CA ARG A 6 15.12 -29.33 -4.39
C ARG A 6 14.26 -28.16 -4.87
N TRP A 7 12.94 -28.31 -4.80
CA TRP A 7 12.00 -27.21 -5.03
C TRP A 7 12.04 -26.19 -3.88
N PHE A 8 11.99 -26.63 -2.63
CA PHE A 8 12.05 -25.74 -1.46
C PHE A 8 13.36 -24.93 -1.42
N ASP A 9 14.49 -25.58 -1.66
CA ASP A 9 15.82 -24.95 -1.70
C ASP A 9 15.95 -23.93 -2.84
N SER A 10 15.10 -24.01 -3.88
CA SER A 10 15.09 -23.06 -4.99
C SER A 10 14.29 -21.78 -4.70
N LEU A 11 13.58 -21.71 -3.56
CA LEU A 11 12.82 -20.54 -3.17
C LEU A 11 13.73 -19.49 -2.49
N PRO A 12 13.45 -18.18 -2.63
CA PRO A 12 14.05 -17.14 -1.81
C PRO A 12 13.85 -17.40 -0.31
N ILE A 13 14.77 -16.92 0.52
CA ILE A 13 14.78 -17.20 1.97
C ILE A 13 13.47 -16.80 2.65
N GLU A 14 12.84 -15.67 2.27
CA GLU A 14 11.56 -15.26 2.87
C GLU A 14 10.45 -16.28 2.56
N ARG A 15 10.43 -16.83 1.35
CA ARG A 15 9.44 -17.84 0.96
C ARG A 15 9.69 -19.18 1.63
N GLN A 16 10.95 -19.56 1.83
CA GLN A 16 11.27 -20.76 2.62
C GLN A 16 10.75 -20.63 4.05
N VAL A 17 10.94 -19.48 4.69
CA VAL A 17 10.44 -19.19 6.04
C VAL A 17 8.90 -19.21 6.08
N LEU A 18 8.24 -18.61 5.09
CA LEU A 18 6.77 -18.64 5.00
C LEU A 18 6.23 -20.06 4.87
N VAL A 19 6.81 -20.86 3.97
CA VAL A 19 6.40 -22.25 3.78
C VAL A 19 6.65 -23.06 5.06
N LEU A 20 7.78 -22.86 5.74
CA LEU A 20 8.09 -23.53 6.99
C LEU A 20 7.10 -23.13 8.10
N ALA A 21 6.77 -21.84 8.23
CA ALA A 21 5.78 -21.36 9.19
C ALA A 21 4.39 -21.97 8.95
N LEU A 22 3.98 -22.08 7.69
CA LEU A 22 2.68 -22.66 7.31
C LEU A 22 2.60 -24.17 7.56
N VAL A 23 3.73 -24.89 7.47
CA VAL A 23 3.81 -26.32 7.73
C VAL A 23 3.90 -26.63 9.23
N LEU A 24 4.70 -25.86 9.97
CA LEU A 24 4.95 -26.10 11.40
C LEU A 24 3.82 -25.58 12.29
N ASP A 25 3.26 -24.42 11.96
CA ASP A 25 2.18 -23.80 12.75
C ASP A 25 1.27 -22.93 11.87
N PRO A 26 0.37 -23.55 11.08
CA PRO A 26 -0.55 -22.81 10.22
C PRO A 26 -1.50 -21.92 11.01
N ILE A 27 -1.87 -22.31 12.24
CA ILE A 27 -2.81 -21.55 13.07
C ILE A 27 -2.11 -20.32 13.65
N GLY A 28 -0.95 -20.49 14.28
CA GLY A 28 -0.18 -19.36 14.82
C GLY A 28 0.25 -18.39 13.73
N PHE A 29 0.58 -18.88 12.52
CA PHE A 29 0.84 -18.01 11.38
C PHE A 29 -0.40 -17.20 10.97
N ALA A 30 -1.56 -17.84 10.83
CA ALA A 30 -2.80 -17.14 10.44
C ALA A 30 -3.25 -16.14 11.52
N VAL A 31 -3.19 -16.54 12.79
CA VAL A 31 -3.52 -15.69 13.94
C VAL A 31 -2.56 -14.51 14.02
N GLY A 32 -1.26 -14.74 13.87
CA GLY A 32 -0.24 -13.69 13.84
C GLY A 32 -0.40 -12.74 12.65
N TYR A 33 -0.79 -13.24 11.48
CA TYR A 33 -1.04 -12.39 10.30
C TYR A 33 -2.28 -11.50 10.48
N LEU A 34 -3.34 -12.00 11.11
CA LEU A 34 -4.59 -11.25 11.31
C LEU A 34 -4.53 -10.31 12.52
N LEU A 35 -3.89 -10.73 13.62
CA LEU A 35 -3.80 -9.94 14.85
C LEU A 35 -2.54 -9.09 14.93
N GLY A 36 -1.48 -9.44 14.20
CA GLY A 36 -0.23 -8.65 14.11
C GLY A 36 -0.46 -7.15 13.93
N PRO A 37 -1.35 -6.70 13.01
CA PRO A 37 -1.67 -5.28 12.85
C PRO A 37 -2.19 -4.62 14.13
N SER A 38 -2.97 -5.35 14.95
CA SER A 38 -3.49 -4.84 16.22
C SER A 38 -2.42 -4.67 17.30
N PHE A 39 -1.25 -5.30 17.12
CA PHE A 39 -0.09 -5.18 18.01
C PHE A 39 1.02 -4.30 17.44
N GLY A 40 0.75 -3.54 16.38
CA GLY A 40 1.74 -2.65 15.74
C GLY A 40 2.74 -3.36 14.84
N VAL A 41 2.49 -4.63 14.51
CA VAL A 41 3.21 -5.35 13.46
C VAL A 41 2.48 -5.09 12.16
N ASP A 42 2.89 -4.03 11.46
CA ASP A 42 2.31 -3.73 10.16
C ASP A 42 2.67 -4.86 9.18
N PRO A 43 1.66 -5.46 8.51
CA PRO A 43 1.95 -6.41 7.45
C PRO A 43 2.71 -5.64 6.38
N ILE A 44 3.71 -6.29 5.77
CA ILE A 44 4.52 -5.72 4.69
C ILE A 44 3.65 -5.64 3.44
N ILE A 45 2.69 -4.73 3.47
CA ILE A 45 1.88 -4.27 2.35
C ILE A 45 2.26 -2.81 2.24
N GLU A 46 3.52 -2.55 1.89
CA GLU A 46 3.94 -1.24 1.40
C GLU A 46 3.43 -1.06 -0.04
N VAL A 47 2.13 -1.27 -0.25
CA VAL A 47 1.40 -0.58 -1.32
C VAL A 47 1.25 0.82 -0.79
N THR A 48 2.25 1.63 -1.15
CA THR A 48 2.21 3.08 -1.23
C THR A 48 0.77 3.57 -1.16
N ARG A 49 0.37 4.00 0.05
CA ARG A 49 -0.75 4.93 0.24
C ARG A 49 -0.49 6.05 -0.74
N LEU A 50 -1.10 5.98 -1.92
CA LEU A 50 -1.15 7.08 -2.85
C LEU A 50 -1.76 8.20 -2.05
N LYS A 51 -0.92 9.13 -1.61
CA LYS A 51 -1.35 10.36 -0.97
C LYS A 51 -2.44 10.90 -1.87
N PRO A 52 -3.69 11.04 -1.39
CA PRO A 52 -4.78 11.47 -2.25
C PRO A 52 -4.36 12.79 -2.88
N ARG A 53 -4.29 12.81 -4.21
CA ARG A 53 -4.07 14.04 -4.98
C ARG A 53 -5.17 15.01 -4.52
N PRO A 54 -4.83 16.21 -4.03
CA PRO A 54 -5.85 17.20 -3.75
C PRO A 54 -6.50 17.57 -5.08
N GLU A 55 -7.68 17.02 -5.36
CA GLU A 55 -8.54 17.53 -6.43
C GLU A 55 -8.94 18.95 -6.03
N GLY A 56 -8.44 19.91 -6.78
CA GLY A 56 -8.66 21.34 -6.60
C GLY A 56 -10.09 21.77 -6.88
N ARG A 57 -11.04 21.32 -6.06
CA ARG A 57 -12.38 21.93 -5.95
C ARG A 57 -12.31 23.16 -5.04
N GLY A 58 -11.69 24.22 -5.56
CA GLY A 58 -11.58 25.50 -4.85
C GLY A 58 -11.63 26.74 -5.74
N TYR A 59 -11.35 26.62 -7.05
CA TYR A 59 -11.24 27.81 -7.91
C TYR A 59 -12.59 28.36 -8.38
N SER A 60 -13.63 27.55 -8.54
CA SER A 60 -14.87 28.00 -9.20
C SER A 60 -15.74 28.96 -8.37
N ARG A 61 -15.56 29.05 -7.05
CA ARG A 61 -16.39 29.92 -6.19
C ARG A 61 -15.79 31.31 -5.98
N GLN A 62 -14.48 31.45 -6.08
CA GLN A 62 -13.79 32.73 -5.88
C GLN A 62 -13.87 33.63 -7.13
N PHE A 63 -13.76 33.06 -8.33
CA PHE A 63 -13.90 33.83 -9.59
C PHE A 63 -15.33 34.33 -9.86
N LEU A 64 -16.34 33.78 -9.19
CA LEU A 64 -17.71 34.27 -9.30
C LEU A 64 -17.93 35.54 -8.46
N HIS A 65 -17.17 35.72 -7.37
CA HIS A 65 -17.39 36.84 -6.45
C HIS A 65 -16.37 37.98 -6.65
N ASN A 66 -15.27 37.73 -7.36
CA ASN A 66 -14.33 38.77 -7.73
C ASN A 66 -13.79 38.48 -9.15
N PRO A 67 -14.37 39.08 -10.21
CA PRO A 67 -13.78 38.94 -11.53
C PRO A 67 -12.35 39.50 -11.47
N PRO A 68 -11.36 38.85 -12.12
CA PRO A 68 -10.03 39.43 -12.22
C PRO A 68 -10.18 40.85 -12.80
N PRO A 69 -9.48 41.86 -12.26
CA PRO A 69 -9.50 43.18 -12.86
C PRO A 69 -9.05 43.00 -14.30
N MET A 70 -10.01 43.08 -15.23
CA MET A 70 -9.75 42.93 -16.65
C MET A 70 -8.58 43.85 -16.96
N ALA A 71 -7.51 43.28 -17.52
CA ALA A 71 -6.44 44.07 -18.12
C ALA A 71 -7.14 45.05 -19.06
N LEU A 72 -7.05 46.34 -18.72
CA LEU A 72 -7.50 47.40 -19.62
C LEU A 72 -6.85 47.11 -20.97
N PRO A 73 -7.60 47.07 -22.08
CA PRO A 73 -6.95 47.14 -23.37
C PRO A 73 -6.25 48.49 -23.42
N ASP A 74 -4.91 48.46 -23.42
CA ASP A 74 -4.10 49.64 -23.68
C ASP A 74 -4.55 50.20 -25.03
N ILE A 75 -5.06 51.43 -24.99
CA ILE A 75 -5.51 52.20 -26.15
C ILE A 75 -4.30 52.76 -26.88
#